data_AF-A0A0U1CYK2-F1
#
_entry.id   AF-A0A0U1CYK2-F1
#
_cell.length_a   1.000
_cell.length_b   1.000
_cell.length_c   1.000
_cell.angle_alpha   90.00
_cell.angle_beta   90.00
_cell.angle_gamma   90.00
#
_symmetry.space_group_name_H-M   'P 1'
#
loop_
_entity.id
_entity.type
_entity.pdbx_description
1 polymer ?
#
loop_
_entity_poly.entity_id
_entity_poly.type
_entity_poly.pdbx_seq_one_letter_code
_entity_poly.pdbx_strand_id
1 'polypeptide(L)'
;MHTIAFRHDASRPGVVDLSWPDYQANGGVVLYRVVSGDDREPKSPENADLVAATPLSAASDDRPLTGPVRYYQVWVITGASRSDA
;
A
#
# COMPACT_ATOMS: atom_id res chain seq x y z
N MET A 1 7.76 9.03 -8.34
CA MET A 1 7.79 8.07 -7.22
C MET A 1 7.42 8.85 -5.96
N HIS A 2 6.39 8.42 -5.22
CA HIS A 2 6.02 9.05 -3.95
C HIS A 2 6.67 8.30 -2.80
N THR A 3 7.13 9.02 -1.79
CA THR A 3 7.72 8.42 -0.60
C THR A 3 6.62 7.77 0.23
N ILE A 4 6.79 6.49 0.56
CA ILE A 4 6.00 5.79 1.57
C ILE A 4 6.69 6.02 2.92
N ALA A 5 5.94 6.55 3.88
CA ALA A 5 6.39 6.67 5.26
C ALA A 5 5.99 5.43 6.06
N PHE A 6 6.89 4.99 6.94
CA PHE A 6 6.73 3.82 7.80
C PHE A 6 6.67 4.27 9.25
N ARG A 7 5.71 3.71 10.00
CA ARG A 7 5.62 3.90 11.44
C ARG A 7 5.44 2.56 12.12
N HIS A 8 6.16 2.38 13.22
CA HIS A 8 5.95 1.30 14.17
C HIS A 8 5.33 1.88 15.44
N ASP A 9 4.29 1.23 15.93
CA ASP A 9 3.65 1.55 17.20
C ASP A 9 4.15 0.58 18.26
N ALA A 10 4.71 1.09 19.37
CA ALA A 10 5.21 0.27 20.46
C ALA A 10 4.11 -0.61 21.11
N SER A 11 2.84 -0.20 21.02
CA SER A 11 1.70 -1.01 21.48
C SER A 11 1.34 -2.16 20.53
N ARG A 12 1.82 -2.12 19.28
CA ARG A 12 1.58 -3.11 18.23
C ARG A 12 2.90 -3.46 17.51
N PRO A 13 3.87 -4.10 18.19
CA PRO A 13 5.23 -4.26 17.69
C PRO A 13 5.37 -5.13 16.43
N GLY A 14 4.35 -5.92 16.08
CA GLY A 14 4.32 -6.72 14.85
C GLY A 14 3.64 -6.02 13.66
N VAL A 15 3.14 -4.81 13.84
CA VAL A 15 2.40 -4.07 12.81
C VAL A 15 3.26 -2.94 12.26
N VAL A 16 3.24 -2.80 10.93
CA VAL A 16 3.81 -1.66 10.22
C VAL A 16 2.65 -0.81 9.70
N ASP A 17 2.57 0.44 10.15
CA ASP A 17 1.66 1.41 9.59
C ASP A 17 2.36 2.15 8.43
N LEU A 18 1.66 2.22 7.30
CA LEU A 18 2.09 2.82 6.05
C LEU A 18 1.24 4.07 5.80
N SER A 19 1.89 5.14 5.33
CA SER A 19 1.18 6.32 4.84
C SER A 19 1.90 6.95 3.65
N TRP A 20 1.15 7.58 2.76
CA TRP A 20 1.68 8.28 1.59
C TRP A 20 0.87 9.57 1.33
N PRO A 21 1.36 10.49 0.49
CA PRO A 21 0.57 11.66 0.11
C PRO A 21 -0.69 11.28 -0.67
N ASP A 22 -1.79 12.01 -0.46
CA ASP A 22 -3.00 11.84 -1.27
C ASP A 22 -2.74 12.17 -2.75
N TYR A 23 -3.16 11.26 -3.63
CA TYR A 23 -3.22 11.51 -5.06
C TYR A 23 -4.50 12.27 -5.42
N GLN A 24 -4.39 13.30 -6.25
CA GLN A 24 -5.51 14.13 -6.67
C GLN A 24 -5.96 13.77 -8.09
N ALA A 25 -7.15 13.17 -8.24
CA ALA A 25 -7.67 12.72 -9.54
C ALA A 25 -8.57 13.75 -10.26
N ASN A 26 -8.41 15.05 -10.02
CA ASN A 26 -9.15 16.13 -10.71
C ASN A 26 -10.67 15.86 -10.86
N GLY A 27 -11.34 15.50 -9.77
CA GLY A 27 -12.78 15.21 -9.74
C GLY A 27 -13.16 13.74 -9.92
N GLY A 28 -12.19 12.85 -10.15
CA GLY A 28 -12.39 11.39 -10.15
C GLY A 28 -12.24 10.75 -8.77
N VAL A 29 -12.52 9.44 -8.72
CA VAL A 29 -12.27 8.57 -7.57
C VAL A 29 -10.83 8.05 -7.60
N VAL A 30 -10.21 7.95 -6.43
CA VAL A 30 -8.91 7.31 -6.23
C VAL A 30 -9.07 6.10 -5.33
N LEU A 31 -8.53 4.97 -5.77
CA LEU A 31 -8.28 3.80 -4.95
C LEU A 31 -6.79 3.48 -4.95
N TYR A 32 -6.29 3.02 -3.82
CA TYR A 32 -4.94 2.55 -3.67
C TYR A 32 -4.94 1.04 -3.55
N ARG A 33 -4.12 0.39 -4.37
CA ARG A 33 -3.75 -1.01 -4.17
C ARG A 33 -2.35 -1.05 -3.56
N VAL A 34 -2.29 -1.42 -2.29
CA VAL A 34 -1.06 -1.56 -1.51
C VAL A 34 -0.66 -3.02 -1.55
N VAL A 35 0.56 -3.28 -2.00
CA VAL A 35 1.10 -4.64 -2.06
C VAL A 35 2.49 -4.70 -1.45
N SER A 36 2.89 -5.92 -1.10
CA SER A 36 4.25 -6.20 -0.62
C SER A 36 4.91 -7.36 -1.37
N GLY A 37 6.21 -7.49 -1.17
CA GLY A 37 6.97 -8.70 -1.45
C GLY A 37 8.13 -8.84 -0.49
N ASP A 38 8.37 -10.05 0.01
CA ASP A 38 9.52 -10.36 0.86
C ASP A 38 10.71 -10.76 0.00
N ASP A 39 11.88 -10.20 0.32
CA ASP A 39 13.20 -10.37 -0.34
C ASP A 39 13.27 -10.02 -1.83
N ARG A 40 12.13 -9.75 -2.46
CA ARG A 40 12.03 -9.35 -3.85
C ARG A 40 11.02 -8.23 -4.00
N GLU A 41 11.48 -7.12 -4.58
CA GLU A 41 10.61 -6.02 -4.96
C GLU A 41 9.55 -6.49 -5.98
N PRO A 42 8.25 -6.26 -5.71
CA PRO A 42 7.19 -6.53 -6.68
C PRO A 42 7.46 -5.84 -8.02
N LYS A 43 7.34 -6.57 -9.13
CA LYS A 43 7.42 -5.95 -10.47
C LYS A 43 6.06 -5.63 -11.05
N SER A 44 5.01 -6.15 -10.44
CA SER A 44 3.62 -5.89 -10.77
C SER A 44 2.70 -6.23 -9.59
N PRO A 45 1.53 -5.60 -9.46
CA PRO A 45 0.63 -5.80 -8.32
C PRO A 45 -0.06 -7.17 -8.31
N GLU A 46 -0.10 -7.88 -9.44
CA GLU A 46 -0.68 -9.24 -9.53
C GLU A 46 0.25 -10.35 -9.04
N ASN A 47 1.56 -10.11 -8.99
CA ASN A 47 2.56 -11.06 -8.50
C ASN A 47 3.09 -10.70 -7.10
N ALA A 48 2.24 -10.05 -6.30
CA ALA A 48 2.58 -9.49 -5.01
C ALA A 48 1.49 -9.80 -4.00
N ASP A 49 1.85 -9.79 -2.72
CA ASP A 49 0.86 -10.00 -1.67
C ASP A 49 0.06 -8.72 -1.45
N LEU A 50 -1.26 -8.84 -1.41
CA LEU A 50 -2.15 -7.71 -1.14
C LEU A 50 -2.09 -7.36 0.35
N VAL A 51 -1.71 -6.11 0.65
CA VAL A 51 -1.82 -5.52 2.00
C VAL A 51 -3.22 -4.92 2.16
N ALA A 52 -3.61 -4.05 1.22
CA ALA A 52 -4.90 -3.36 1.27
C ALA A 52 -5.36 -2.90 -0.12
N ALA A 53 -6.68 -2.84 -0.30
CA ALA A 53 -7.33 -2.07 -1.35
C ALA A 53 -8.21 -1.01 -0.66
N THR A 54 -7.80 0.26 -0.72
CA THR A 54 -8.33 1.30 0.17
C THR A 54 -8.42 2.67 -0.53
N PRO A 55 -9.44 3.50 -0.26
CA PRO A 55 -9.44 4.90 -0.70
C PRO A 55 -8.56 5.80 0.19
N LEU A 56 -8.11 5.29 1.34
CA LEU A 56 -7.31 6.05 2.29
C LEU A 56 -5.84 6.02 1.88
N SER A 57 -5.13 7.12 2.09
CA SER A 57 -3.68 7.21 1.91
C SER A 57 -2.87 6.59 3.06
N ALA A 58 -3.43 5.52 3.63
CA ALA A 58 -2.84 4.76 4.72
C ALA A 58 -3.30 3.29 4.69
N ALA A 59 -2.45 2.41 5.18
CA ALA A 59 -2.72 0.99 5.40
C ALA A 59 -1.85 0.45 6.54
N SER A 60 -2.23 -0.67 7.12
CA SER A 60 -1.41 -1.39 8.10
C SER A 60 -1.12 -2.80 7.59
N ASP A 61 0.09 -3.29 7.81
CA ASP A 61 0.48 -4.67 7.54
C ASP A 61 0.89 -5.34 8.86
N ASP A 62 0.17 -6.39 9.23
CA ASP A 62 0.41 -7.22 10.42
C ASP A 62 0.92 -8.61 10.08
N ARG A 63 1.15 -8.89 8.78
CA ARG A 63 1.60 -10.21 8.34
C ARG A 63 3.04 -10.44 8.79
N PRO A 64 3.36 -11.65 9.28
CA PRO A 64 4.72 -11.99 9.67
C PRO A 64 5.68 -11.86 8.47
N LEU A 65 6.91 -11.42 8.73
CA LEU A 65 7.96 -11.44 7.71
C LEU A 65 8.38 -12.88 7.40
N THR A 66 8.54 -13.18 6.12
CA THR A 66 9.06 -14.47 5.63
C THR A 66 10.52 -14.37 5.17
N GLY A 67 11.06 -13.15 5.07
CA GLY A 67 12.44 -12.84 4.70
C GLY A 67 13.00 -11.62 5.44
N PRO A 68 14.32 -11.34 5.36
CA PRO A 68 14.96 -10.19 6.01
C PRO A 68 14.44 -8.83 5.56
N VAL A 69 13.87 -8.69 4.36
CA VAL A 69 13.40 -7.39 3.84
C VAL A 69 11.99 -7.53 3.27
N ARG A 70 11.10 -6.60 3.63
CA ARG A 70 9.79 -6.43 2.97
C ARG A 70 9.78 -5.16 2.14
N TYR A 71 9.48 -5.31 0.86
CA TYR A 71 9.22 -4.20 -0.05
C TYR A 71 7.74 -3.87 -0.04
N TYR A 72 7.41 -2.58 -0.12
CA TYR A 72 6.03 -2.10 -0.27
C TYR A 72 5.93 -1.20 -1.48
N GLN A 73 4.81 -1.29 -2.19
CA GLN A 73 4.49 -0.41 -3.29
C GLN A 73 2.99 -0.11 -3.31
N VAL A 74 2.66 1.09 -3.80
CA VAL A 74 1.30 1.61 -3.86
C VAL A 74 0.97 1.95 -5.32
N TRP A 75 -0.06 1.30 -5.86
CA TRP A 75 -0.62 1.64 -7.16
C TRP A 75 -1.83 2.52 -6.97
N VAL A 76 -1.83 3.64 -7.69
CA VAL A 76 -2.98 4.53 -7.78
C VAL A 76 -3.87 4.02 -8.90
N ILE A 77 -5.12 3.74 -8.57
CA ILE A 77 -6.16 3.38 -9.51
C ILE A 77 -7.17 4.51 -9.51
N THR A 78 -7.46 5.06 -10.69
CA THR A 78 -8.34 6.22 -10.85
C THR A 78 -9.49 5.89 -11.76
N GLY A 79 -10.68 6.38 -11.46
CA GLY A 79 -11.88 6.17 -12.26
C GLY A 79 -12.90 7.30 -12.08
N ALA A 80 -13.90 7.35 -12.95
CA ALA A 80 -15.00 8.31 -12.81
C ALA A 80 -15.91 7.98 -11.61
N SER A 81 -15.94 6.70 -11.23
CA SER A 81 -16.69 6.16 -10.10
C SER A 81 -15.88 5.07 -9.39
N ARG A 82 -16.36 4.59 -8.24
CA ARG A 82 -15.71 3.49 -7.51
C ARG A 82 -15.78 2.15 -8.24
N SER A 83 -16.71 1.94 -9.18
CA SER A 83 -16.75 0.72 -9.99
C SER A 83 -15.79 0.78 -11.19
N ASP A 84 -15.42 1.98 -11.62
CA ASP A 84 -14.50 2.22 -12.73
C ASP A 84 -13.04 2.34 -12.27
N ALA A 85 -12.83 2.45 -10.95
CA ALA A 85 -11.54 2.40 -10.26
C ALA A 85 -11.37 1.03 -9.60
#